data_AF-A0A150V9F4-F1
#
_entry.id   AF-A0A150V9F4-F1
#
_cell.length_a   1.000
_cell.length_b   1.000
_cell.length_c   1.000
_cell.angle_alpha   90.00
_cell.angle_beta   90.00
_cell.angle_gamma   90.00
#
_symmetry.space_group_name_H-M   'P 1'
#
loop_
_entity.id
_entity.type
_entity.pdbx_description
1 polymer ?
#
loop_
_entity_poly.entity_id
_entity_poly.type
_entity_poly.pdbx_seq_one_letter_code
_entity_poly.pdbx_strand_id
1 'polypeptide(L)' 'MPAKRVLCCISVDIDAVAGWLGSYGGQDSTSDISRGLFAGTIGVRRLLKLFDKYGIKTTF' A
#
# COMPACT_ATOMS: atom_id res chain seq x y z
N MET A 1 38.19 -8.85 -1.92
CA MET A 1 37.25 -7.71 -1.79
C MET A 1 36.00 -8.23 -1.11
N PRO A 2 35.44 -7.56 -0.10
CA PRO A 2 34.18 -7.99 0.50
C PRO A 2 33.07 -8.04 -0.55
N ALA A 3 32.14 -8.99 -0.41
CA ALA A 3 31.00 -9.10 -1.32
C ALA A 3 30.17 -7.80 -1.29
N LYS A 4 29.70 -7.34 -2.46
CA LYS A 4 28.80 -6.18 -2.54
C LYS A 4 27.52 -6.49 -1.75
N ARG A 5 27.21 -5.64 -0.78
CA ARG A 5 25.95 -5.68 -0.03
C ARG A 5 25.01 -4.63 -0.61
N VAL A 6 23.85 -5.08 -1.08
CA VAL A 6 22.76 -4.21 -1.55
C VAL A 6 21.57 -4.41 -0.62
N LEU A 7 20.97 -3.31 -0.17
CA LEU A 7 19.79 -3.31 0.68
C LEU A 7 18.60 -2.81 -0.15
N CYS A 8 17.48 -3.53 -0.07
CA CYS A 8 16.23 -3.16 -0.74
C CYS A 8 15.12 -3.02 0.31
N CYS A 9 14.21 -2.08 0.07
CA CYS A 9 13.06 -1.80 0.93
C CYS A 9 11.81 -1.69 0.06
N ILE A 10 10.70 -2.22 0.57
CA ILE A 10 9.35 -1.91 0.07
C ILE A 10 8.62 -1.31 1.26
N SER A 11 8.22 -0.04 1.14
CA SER A 11 7.30 0.65 2.06
C SER A 11 5.96 0.87 1.37
N VAL A 12 4.86 0.79 2.12
CA VAL A 12 3.50 0.87 1.56
C VAL A 12 2.71 1.97 2.26
N ASP A 13 2.46 3.07 1.56
CA ASP A 13 1.56 4.11 2.07
C ASP A 13 0.11 3.67 1.90
N ILE A 14 -0.63 3.55 3.01
CA ILE A 14 -2.04 3.17 3.01
C ILE A 14 -2.91 4.43 2.88
N ASP A 15 -2.86 5.06 1.71
CA ASP A 15 -3.67 6.25 1.42
C ASP A 15 -5.18 5.97 1.55
N ALA A 16 -5.62 4.84 0.99
CA ALA A 16 -7.01 4.40 1.02
C ALA A 16 -8.01 5.55 0.74
N VAL A 17 -8.95 5.80 1.66
CA VAL A 17 -9.90 6.92 1.55
C VAL A 17 -9.23 8.26 1.86
N ALA A 18 -8.21 8.29 2.74
CA ALA A 18 -7.53 9.51 3.13
C ALA A 18 -6.87 10.22 1.94
N GLY A 19 -6.26 9.48 1.01
CA GLY A 19 -5.69 10.07 -0.21
C GLY A 19 -6.74 10.76 -1.09
N TRP A 20 -7.93 10.15 -1.23
CA TRP A 20 -9.03 10.77 -1.99
C TRP A 20 -9.55 12.06 -1.35
N LEU A 21 -9.62 12.10 -0.03
CA LEU A 21 -10.08 13.27 0.71
C LEU A 21 -9.03 14.38 0.80
N GLY A 22 -7.75 14.01 0.96
CA GLY A 22 -6.68 14.95 1.28
C GLY A 22 -5.82 15.38 0.09
N SER A 23 -5.85 14.64 -1.02
CA SER A 23 -4.87 14.87 -2.11
C SER A 23 -5.41 14.68 -3.52
N TYR A 24 -6.37 13.77 -3.73
CA TYR A 24 -6.79 13.38 -5.08
C TYR A 24 -8.18 13.90 -5.49
N GLY A 25 -8.80 14.76 -4.69
CA GLY A 25 -10.04 15.49 -5.04
C GLY A 25 -11.29 14.62 -5.16
N GLY A 26 -11.30 13.44 -4.53
CA GLY A 26 -12.38 12.46 -4.62
C GLY A 26 -13.48 12.64 -3.58
N GLN A 27 -13.50 13.73 -2.81
CA GLN A 27 -14.35 13.86 -1.64
C GLN A 27 -15.86 13.74 -1.91
N ASP A 28 -16.32 14.18 -3.08
CA ASP A 28 -17.74 14.15 -3.47
C ASP A 28 -18.04 13.02 -4.49
N SER A 29 -17.08 12.13 -4.73
CA SER A 29 -17.18 11.05 -5.70
C SER A 29 -17.32 9.70 -4.99
N THR A 30 -18.53 9.13 -4.99
CA THR A 30 -18.79 7.81 -4.41
C THR A 30 -17.94 6.71 -5.07
N SER A 31 -17.65 6.86 -6.36
CA SER A 31 -16.75 5.98 -7.11
C SER A 31 -15.34 6.00 -6.51
N ASP A 32 -14.81 7.18 -6.20
CA ASP A 32 -13.45 7.34 -5.68
C ASP A 32 -13.34 6.87 -4.24
N ILE A 33 -14.33 7.19 -3.41
CA ILE A 33 -14.44 6.62 -2.07
C ILE A 33 -14.49 5.08 -2.13
N SER A 34 -15.19 4.48 -3.10
CA SER A 34 -15.20 3.02 -3.27
C SER A 34 -13.80 2.46 -3.59
N ARG A 35 -12.98 3.17 -4.38
CA ARG A 35 -11.58 2.80 -4.64
C ARG A 35 -10.72 2.85 -3.38
N GLY A 36 -10.94 3.87 -2.53
CA GLY A 36 -10.30 3.96 -1.22
C GLY A 36 -10.67 2.81 -0.29
N LEU A 37 -11.95 2.44 -0.23
CA LEU A 37 -12.43 1.29 0.55
C LEU A 37 -11.83 -0.03 0.04
N PHE A 38 -11.71 -0.21 -1.27
CA PHE A 38 -11.04 -1.37 -1.87
C PHE A 38 -9.57 -1.45 -1.44
N ALA A 39 -8.83 -0.34 -1.50
CA ALA A 39 -7.42 -0.31 -1.11
C ALA A 39 -7.21 -0.80 0.33
N GLY A 40 -8.02 -0.31 1.28
CA GLY A 40 -7.96 -0.73 2.69
C GLY A 40 -8.45 -2.16 2.96
N THR A 41 -9.60 -2.54 2.39
CA THR A 41 -10.25 -3.83 2.74
C THR A 41 -9.76 -5.02 1.91
N ILE A 42 -9.33 -4.80 0.68
CA ILE A 42 -8.88 -5.87 -0.23
C ILE A 42 -7.39 -5.72 -0.56
N GLY A 43 -6.94 -4.50 -0.88
CA GLY A 43 -5.55 -4.20 -1.26
C GLY A 43 -4.56 -4.62 -0.17
N VAL A 44 -4.73 -4.13 1.06
CA VAL A 44 -3.85 -4.45 2.20
C VAL A 44 -3.79 -5.96 2.45
N ARG A 45 -4.93 -6.66 2.42
CA ARG A 45 -4.97 -8.12 2.64
C ARG A 45 -4.21 -8.90 1.56
N ARG A 46 -4.21 -8.41 0.32
CA ARG A 46 -3.42 -9.01 -0.78
C ARG A 46 -1.92 -8.75 -0.59
N LEU A 47 -1.54 -7.55 -0.16
CA LEU A 47 -0.13 -7.23 0.13
C LEU A 47 0.41 -8.06 1.29
N LEU A 48 -0.35 -8.23 2.38
CA LEU A 48 0.05 -9.11 3.48
C LEU A 48 0.33 -10.54 3.01
N LYS A 49 -0.54 -11.10 2.17
CA LYS A 49 -0.32 -12.44 1.55
C LYS A 49 0.91 -12.47 0.63
N LEU A 50 1.16 -11.39 -0.10
CA LEU A 50 2.32 -11.28 -0.98
C LEU A 50 3.63 -11.27 -0.17
N PHE A 51 3.69 -10.44 0.87
CA PHE A 51 4.90 -10.34 1.69
C PHE A 51 5.15 -11.61 2.50
N ASP A 52 4.11 -12.24 3.03
CA ASP A 52 4.20 -13.54 3.69
C ASP A 52 4.73 -14.63 2.74
N LYS A 53 4.17 -14.72 1.51
CA LYS A 53 4.60 -15.69 0.49
C LYS A 53 6.10 -15.62 0.17
N TYR A 54 6.70 -14.43 0.20
CA TYR A 54 8.10 -14.21 -0.13
C TYR A 54 9.00 -13.95 1.09
N GLY A 55 8.46 -14.02 2.32
CA GLY A 55 9.20 -13.75 3.55
C GLY A 55 9.76 -12.31 3.63
N ILE A 56 9.07 -11.34 3.02
CA ILE A 56 9.52 -9.95 2.96
C ILE A 56 9.09 -9.22 4.23
N LYS A 57 10.05 -8.62 4.95
CA LYS A 57 9.78 -7.64 6.00
C LYS A 57 9.55 -6.28 5.36
N THR A 58 8.50 -5.59 5.78
CA THR A 58 8.06 -4.31 5.20
C THR A 58 7.61 -3.35 6.30
N THR A 59 7.46 -2.08 5.93
CA THR A 59 6.88 -1.01 6.74
C THR A 59 5.64 -0.47 6.02
N PHE A 60 4.58 -0.19 6.77
CA PHE A 60 3.33 0.40 6.30
C PHE A 60 3.12 1.75 6.96
#